data_AF-A0A7X6ZH14-F1
#
_entry.id   AF-A0A7X6ZH14-F1
#
_cell.length_a   1.000
_cell.length_b   1.000
_cell.length_c   1.000
_cell.angle_alpha   90.00
_cell.angle_beta   90.00
_cell.angle_gamma   90.00
#
_symmetry.space_group_name_H-M   'P 1'
#
loop_
_entity.id
_entity.type
_entity.pdbx_description
1 polymer ?
#
loop_
_entity_poly.entity_id
_entity_poly.type
_entity_poly.pdbx_seq_one_letter_code
_entity_poly.pdbx_strand_id
1 'polypeptide(L)'
;MKNHWSKKDTIKNYKMIFTGIINGRRESRRLIGDYVLTQDDCTSGRNFDDAISYSGWALDIHHPKGIYSGKEGPLHCGAHVRMVRVPYRCLYSKNIDNLLFAGRNVSATHIAIGTLRVQNTIATLGQAAGTAAALCIKHGETPRGIYERYIRELQQTLIKNDQYIPGFKNEDPSDPCLTAKVSASSFSKTEVYRNEFGTEGHLVPLDKPRLTVSGTGKSEVIEDIYLKLHSSHAEPYPVTVYVCVQGDLDTAPQFSDTVSAQALVPPMSEGWVKFPINIKLEKNNTGNYMRVWINKTEGISWRSIENLSFYRLVGEMGDDNKWQMQTGKAYRVSIGEPVEVIANCKPENVINGHSRILSADCYEWVSDPEQELPQWIEVEFRKAMDINMVSLVFDTDMTNPGTSRDIKIPNVPFCAKDYDVEIYDGYNWKKVAKITDNFMRKRNHSFETTVVKKIRVTVHSTCGDKSARITEIRASLEK
;
A
#
# COMPACT_ATOMS: atom_id res chain seq x y z
N MET A 1 -28.44 10.83 -17.86
CA MET A 1 -28.29 9.41 -18.24
C MET A 1 -29.45 8.92 -19.10
N LYS A 2 -30.69 8.77 -18.61
CA LYS A 2 -31.79 8.20 -19.43
C LYS A 2 -32.27 9.07 -20.61
N ASN A 3 -32.12 10.39 -20.56
CA ASN A 3 -32.66 11.28 -21.59
C ASN A 3 -31.72 11.43 -22.82
N HIS A 4 -30.41 11.58 -22.57
CA HIS A 4 -29.45 12.06 -23.58
C HIS A 4 -28.23 11.16 -23.78
N TRP A 5 -28.01 10.15 -22.95
CA TRP A 5 -26.83 9.29 -23.10
C TRP A 5 -27.03 8.30 -24.23
N SER A 6 -25.99 8.08 -25.05
CA SER A 6 -26.04 7.18 -26.21
C SER A 6 -26.37 5.73 -25.84
N LYS A 7 -26.06 5.30 -24.62
CA LYS A 7 -26.37 3.96 -24.09
C LYS A 7 -27.61 3.92 -23.18
N LYS A 8 -28.54 4.88 -23.29
CA LYS A 8 -29.72 4.97 -22.40
C LYS A 8 -30.58 3.69 -22.34
N ASP A 9 -30.62 2.90 -23.41
CA ASP A 9 -31.38 1.65 -23.47
C ASP A 9 -30.82 0.55 -22.54
N THR A 10 -29.51 0.56 -22.26
CA THR A 10 -28.88 -0.44 -21.35
C THR A 10 -29.32 -0.24 -19.90
N ILE A 11 -29.73 0.98 -19.55
CA ILE A 11 -30.16 1.37 -18.20
C ILE A 11 -31.65 1.67 -18.13
N LYS A 12 -32.44 1.32 -19.16
CA LYS A 12 -33.87 1.67 -19.24
C LYS A 12 -34.65 1.20 -18.02
N ASN A 13 -34.35 -0.01 -17.56
CA ASN A 13 -35.00 -0.67 -16.40
C ASN A 13 -34.33 -0.33 -15.05
N TYR A 14 -33.27 0.48 -15.04
CA TYR A 14 -32.56 0.80 -13.80
C TYR A 14 -33.33 1.85 -13.01
N LYS A 15 -33.51 1.65 -11.70
CA LYS A 15 -34.13 2.62 -10.81
C LYS A 15 -33.06 3.41 -10.06
N MET A 16 -33.21 4.73 -10.00
CA MET A 16 -32.37 5.55 -9.12
C MET A 16 -32.77 5.25 -7.67
N ILE A 17 -31.86 4.64 -6.92
CA ILE A 17 -32.10 4.24 -5.52
C ILE A 17 -31.66 5.31 -4.53
N PHE A 18 -30.71 6.16 -4.92
CA PHE A 18 -30.16 7.22 -4.09
C PHE A 18 -29.61 8.34 -4.96
N THR A 19 -29.82 9.57 -4.52
CA THR A 19 -29.05 10.73 -4.96
C THR A 19 -28.66 11.51 -3.72
N GLY A 20 -27.41 11.97 -3.68
CA GLY A 20 -26.99 12.89 -2.62
C GLY A 20 -27.83 14.17 -2.72
N ILE A 21 -28.48 14.56 -1.63
CA ILE A 21 -29.27 15.81 -1.56
C ILE A 21 -28.40 17.01 -1.16
N ILE A 22 -27.13 16.78 -0.81
CA ILE A 22 -26.17 17.82 -0.42
C ILE A 22 -25.08 17.89 -1.48
N ASN A 23 -24.91 19.07 -2.08
CA ASN A 23 -23.75 19.37 -2.90
C ASN A 23 -22.50 19.43 -2.03
N GLY A 24 -21.65 18.40 -2.10
CA GLY A 24 -20.38 18.38 -1.41
C GLY A 24 -19.41 19.40 -2.00
N ARG A 25 -19.06 20.45 -1.25
CA ARG A 25 -17.97 21.37 -1.64
C ARG A 25 -16.64 20.63 -1.55
N ARG A 26 -16.02 20.32 -2.69
CA ARG A 26 -14.70 19.65 -2.77
C ARG A 26 -13.58 20.57 -2.27
N GLU A 27 -13.72 21.87 -2.52
CA GLU A 27 -12.75 22.90 -2.17
C GLU A 27 -13.42 24.11 -1.52
N SER A 28 -12.67 24.81 -0.68
CA SER A 28 -13.09 26.01 0.03
C SER A 28 -11.86 26.89 0.30
N ARG A 29 -11.96 27.79 1.28
CA ARG A 29 -10.84 28.60 1.78
C ARG A 29 -9.68 27.71 2.18
N ARG A 30 -8.48 28.10 1.74
CA ARG A 30 -7.20 27.54 2.15
C ARG A 30 -6.47 28.59 2.99
N LEU A 31 -5.72 28.12 3.97
CA LEU A 31 -4.89 28.96 4.82
C LEU A 31 -3.46 28.94 4.30
N ILE A 32 -2.70 30.01 4.57
CA ILE A 32 -1.32 30.13 4.14
C ILE A 32 -0.44 29.81 5.34
N GLY A 33 0.35 28.74 5.20
CA GLY A 33 1.45 28.45 6.10
C GLY A 33 2.78 28.95 5.55
N ASP A 34 3.86 28.61 6.23
CA ASP A 34 5.21 28.95 5.78
C ASP A 34 5.62 28.28 4.48
N TYR A 35 4.95 27.18 4.15
CA TYR A 35 5.08 26.52 2.87
C TYR A 35 3.71 26.35 2.23
N VAL A 36 3.64 26.55 0.91
CA VAL A 36 2.45 26.29 0.09
C VAL A 36 2.80 25.16 -0.86
N LEU A 37 2.22 23.97 -0.68
CA LEU A 37 2.49 22.84 -1.56
C LEU A 37 2.01 23.13 -3.00
N THR A 38 2.88 22.94 -3.98
CA THR A 38 2.64 23.31 -5.38
C THR A 38 2.34 22.10 -6.27
N GLN A 39 1.81 22.36 -7.47
CA GLN A 39 1.68 21.33 -8.50
C GLN A 39 3.04 20.71 -8.84
N ASP A 40 4.09 21.53 -8.95
CA ASP A 40 5.43 21.06 -9.30
C ASP A 40 5.94 20.08 -8.25
N ASP A 41 5.76 20.38 -6.96
CA ASP A 41 6.11 19.46 -5.87
C ASP A 41 5.40 18.10 -6.01
N CYS A 42 4.10 18.11 -6.38
CA CYS A 42 3.31 16.89 -6.58
C CYS A 42 3.74 16.11 -7.83
N THR A 43 4.00 16.79 -8.94
CA THR A 43 4.40 16.14 -10.20
C THR A 43 5.82 15.59 -10.13
N SER A 44 6.73 16.28 -9.44
CA SER A 44 8.11 15.82 -9.23
C SER A 44 8.23 14.76 -8.14
N GLY A 45 7.24 14.65 -7.24
CA GLY A 45 7.31 13.77 -6.07
C GLY A 45 8.33 14.27 -5.05
N ARG A 46 8.29 15.57 -4.75
CA ARG A 46 9.30 16.22 -3.90
C ARG A 46 9.35 15.61 -2.50
N ASN A 47 10.57 15.46 -1.99
CA ASN A 47 10.85 15.07 -0.62
C ASN A 47 11.09 16.31 0.25
N PHE A 48 10.73 16.21 1.52
CA PHE A 48 10.92 17.26 2.53
C PHE A 48 11.50 16.64 3.80
N ASP A 49 12.46 17.31 4.41
CA ASP A 49 13.07 16.87 5.67
C ASP A 49 12.09 17.03 6.84
N ASP A 50 11.17 17.99 6.73
CA ASP A 50 10.08 18.24 7.68
C ASP A 50 8.78 17.51 7.30
N ALA A 51 8.86 16.43 6.53
CA ALA A 51 7.69 15.64 6.15
C ALA A 51 6.99 15.05 7.37
N ILE A 52 5.65 15.13 7.38
CA ILE A 52 4.80 14.50 8.40
C ILE A 52 3.78 13.53 7.80
N SER A 53 3.56 13.58 6.49
CA SER A 53 2.60 12.74 5.77
C SER A 53 3.01 12.65 4.28
N TYR A 54 2.17 12.05 3.45
CA TYR A 54 2.36 11.90 2.02
C TYR A 54 1.02 11.86 1.26
N SER A 55 1.09 12.15 -0.03
CA SER A 55 0.00 11.87 -0.98
C SER A 55 0.54 11.25 -2.26
N GLY A 56 -0.33 10.55 -2.98
CA GLY A 56 -0.06 9.99 -4.30
C GLY A 56 -1.34 9.75 -5.10
N TRP A 57 -2.45 10.36 -4.68
CA TRP A 57 -3.70 10.26 -5.41
C TRP A 57 -3.58 11.06 -6.71
N ALA A 58 -4.09 10.54 -7.83
CA ALA A 58 -4.09 11.27 -9.10
C ALA A 58 -4.79 12.62 -8.92
N LEU A 59 -4.39 13.66 -9.67
CA LEU A 59 -5.05 14.96 -9.55
C LEU A 59 -6.54 14.80 -9.86
N ASP A 60 -7.37 15.17 -8.89
CA ASP A 60 -8.83 15.22 -8.99
C ASP A 60 -9.25 16.68 -8.84
N ILE A 61 -9.47 17.37 -9.97
CA ILE A 61 -9.74 18.80 -10.03
C ILE A 61 -11.06 19.02 -10.73
N HIS A 62 -11.92 19.85 -10.15
CA HIS A 62 -13.24 20.12 -10.70
C HIS A 62 -13.25 21.48 -11.39
N HIS A 63 -13.79 21.51 -12.60
CA HIS A 63 -13.95 22.76 -13.31
C HIS A 63 -14.91 23.67 -12.53
N PRO A 64 -14.63 24.97 -12.35
CA PRO A 64 -15.50 25.87 -11.58
C PRO A 64 -16.93 25.97 -12.13
N LYS A 65 -17.08 25.83 -13.45
CA LYS A 65 -18.40 25.77 -14.13
C LYS A 65 -19.11 24.41 -13.98
N GLY A 66 -18.46 23.40 -13.39
CA GLY A 66 -19.00 22.05 -13.23
C GLY A 66 -19.52 21.48 -14.54
N ILE A 67 -20.76 20.98 -14.53
CA ILE A 67 -21.44 20.43 -15.72
C ILE A 67 -21.68 21.47 -16.84
N TYR A 68 -21.52 22.76 -16.56
CA TYR A 68 -21.67 23.86 -17.54
C TYR A 68 -20.35 24.25 -18.23
N SER A 69 -19.29 23.46 -18.04
CA SER A 69 -17.97 23.62 -18.68
C SER A 69 -17.97 23.37 -20.20
N GLY A 70 -19.03 22.74 -20.74
CA GLY A 70 -19.13 22.46 -22.17
C GLY A 70 -18.02 21.50 -22.63
N LYS A 71 -17.25 21.90 -23.65
CA LYS A 71 -16.21 21.06 -24.28
C LYS A 71 -15.00 20.78 -23.38
N GLU A 72 -14.73 21.64 -22.40
CA GLU A 72 -13.61 21.48 -21.46
C GLU A 72 -13.84 20.33 -20.46
N GLY A 73 -15.10 19.93 -20.28
CA GLY A 73 -15.49 18.87 -19.36
C GLY A 73 -15.54 19.33 -17.89
N PRO A 74 -16.35 18.65 -17.06
CA PRO A 74 -16.66 19.11 -15.70
C PRO A 74 -15.52 18.91 -14.70
N LEU A 75 -14.50 18.15 -15.07
CA LEU A 75 -13.41 17.74 -14.19
C LEU A 75 -12.18 17.36 -15.01
N HIS A 76 -11.02 17.57 -14.42
CA HIS A 76 -9.75 16.99 -14.84
C HIS A 76 -9.33 15.98 -13.77
N CYS A 77 -9.53 14.70 -14.06
CA CYS A 77 -9.11 13.60 -13.21
C CYS A 77 -8.11 12.71 -13.92
N GLY A 78 -7.15 12.17 -13.18
CA GLY A 78 -6.29 11.09 -13.69
C GLY A 78 -4.91 11.52 -14.18
N ALA A 79 -4.55 12.81 -14.06
CA ALA A 79 -3.16 13.20 -14.20
C ALA A 79 -2.34 12.53 -13.09
N HIS A 80 -1.30 11.81 -13.50
CA HIS A 80 -0.46 11.05 -12.59
C HIS A 80 0.27 11.99 -11.63
N VAL A 81 0.22 11.65 -10.35
CA VAL A 81 0.93 12.34 -9.27
C VAL A 81 1.93 11.34 -8.71
N ARG A 82 3.20 11.76 -8.62
CA ARG A 82 4.20 10.96 -7.91
C ARG A 82 3.88 11.00 -6.42
N MET A 83 4.32 9.98 -5.68
CA MET A 83 4.25 10.05 -4.23
C MET A 83 5.03 11.28 -3.76
N VAL A 84 4.35 12.22 -3.12
CA VAL A 84 4.89 13.49 -2.62
C VAL A 84 4.77 13.51 -1.11
N ARG A 85 5.82 13.93 -0.41
CA ARG A 85 5.77 14.12 1.04
C ARG A 85 5.12 15.46 1.36
N VAL A 86 4.36 15.52 2.45
CA VAL A 86 3.71 16.75 2.91
C VAL A 86 4.52 17.35 4.07
N PRO A 87 5.12 18.54 3.91
CA PRO A 87 5.90 19.18 4.96
C PRO A 87 5.00 19.73 6.07
N TYR A 88 5.51 19.74 7.30
CA TYR A 88 4.80 20.24 8.49
C TYR A 88 4.43 21.73 8.36
N ARG A 89 5.26 22.52 7.66
CA ARG A 89 4.99 23.93 7.34
C ARG A 89 3.68 24.20 6.59
N CYS A 90 3.06 23.16 6.04
CA CYS A 90 1.73 23.25 5.44
C CYS A 90 0.57 23.27 6.45
N LEU A 91 0.81 22.97 7.74
CA LEU A 91 -0.22 22.74 8.76
C LEU A 91 -0.38 23.86 9.79
N TYR A 92 0.36 24.95 9.71
CA TYR A 92 0.22 26.07 10.63
C TYR A 92 0.21 27.42 9.92
N SER A 93 -0.35 28.42 10.56
CA SER A 93 -0.51 29.76 9.97
C SER A 93 0.80 30.51 9.85
N LYS A 94 0.99 31.19 8.73
CA LYS A 94 2.14 32.08 8.52
C LYS A 94 2.15 33.28 9.47
N ASN A 95 0.97 33.76 9.89
CA ASN A 95 0.84 35.04 10.62
C ASN A 95 -0.07 34.99 11.86
N ILE A 96 -0.45 33.80 12.32
CA ILE A 96 -1.18 33.62 13.58
C ILE A 96 -0.44 32.52 14.36
N ASP A 97 0.30 32.93 15.39
CA ASP A 97 1.31 32.08 16.03
C ASP A 97 0.76 30.88 16.81
N ASN A 98 -0.54 30.81 17.05
CA ASN A 98 -1.18 29.71 17.77
C ASN A 98 -2.25 28.97 16.93
N LEU A 99 -2.17 29.06 15.60
CA LEU A 99 -3.15 28.45 14.70
C LEU A 99 -2.56 27.28 13.91
N LEU A 100 -3.02 26.07 14.24
CA LEU A 100 -2.86 24.85 13.44
C LEU A 100 -4.10 24.60 12.58
N PHE A 101 -3.90 23.96 11.43
CA PHE A 101 -4.97 23.51 10.56
C PHE A 101 -4.58 22.26 9.79
N ALA A 102 -5.54 21.35 9.67
CA ALA A 102 -5.40 20.13 8.90
C ALA A 102 -6.68 19.87 8.09
N GLY A 103 -6.50 19.35 6.87
CA GLY A 103 -7.60 18.97 5.99
C GLY A 103 -7.66 19.78 4.71
N ARG A 104 -8.86 20.07 4.22
CA ARG A 104 -9.08 20.77 2.94
C ARG A 104 -8.61 22.24 2.95
N ASN A 105 -8.35 22.79 4.13
CA ASN A 105 -7.85 24.15 4.36
C ASN A 105 -6.31 24.21 4.43
N VAL A 106 -5.60 23.08 4.27
CA VAL A 106 -4.14 23.00 4.28
C VAL A 106 -3.50 23.96 3.26
N SER A 107 -2.29 24.42 3.57
CA SER A 107 -1.53 25.34 2.74
C SER A 107 -1.04 24.67 1.45
N ALA A 108 -1.82 24.82 0.39
CA ALA A 108 -1.56 24.24 -0.92
C ALA A 108 -2.15 25.10 -2.04
N THR A 109 -1.57 24.99 -3.23
CA THR A 109 -2.14 25.56 -4.46
C THR A 109 -3.46 24.88 -4.83
N HIS A 110 -4.24 25.52 -5.71
CA HIS A 110 -5.51 24.96 -6.20
C HIS A 110 -5.34 23.60 -6.90
N ILE A 111 -4.19 23.36 -7.53
CA ILE A 111 -3.92 22.09 -8.21
C ILE A 111 -3.47 21.02 -7.19
N ALA A 112 -2.51 21.35 -6.31
CA ALA A 112 -1.99 20.40 -5.32
C ALA A 112 -3.05 19.90 -4.33
N ILE A 113 -4.05 20.73 -4.00
CA ILE A 113 -5.15 20.29 -3.12
C ILE A 113 -5.92 19.10 -3.72
N GLY A 114 -5.95 18.96 -5.05
CA GLY A 114 -6.64 17.88 -5.76
C GLY A 114 -6.12 16.49 -5.40
N THR A 115 -4.83 16.37 -5.04
CA THR A 115 -4.25 15.12 -4.53
C THR A 115 -4.27 15.04 -3.00
N LEU A 116 -4.16 16.17 -2.28
CA LEU A 116 -4.08 16.17 -0.81
C LEU A 116 -5.43 15.94 -0.12
N ARG A 117 -6.54 16.37 -0.72
CA ARG A 117 -7.85 16.44 -0.05
C ARG A 117 -8.56 15.10 0.13
N VAL A 118 -7.93 13.98 -0.23
CA VAL A 118 -8.49 12.64 -0.05
C VAL A 118 -8.52 12.26 1.42
N GLN A 119 -9.55 11.50 1.84
CA GLN A 119 -9.87 11.25 3.25
C GLN A 119 -8.69 10.63 4.04
N ASN A 120 -7.99 9.67 3.43
CA ASN A 120 -6.85 9.02 4.09
C ASN A 120 -5.68 9.99 4.31
N THR A 121 -5.36 10.81 3.31
CA THR A 121 -4.30 11.84 3.45
C THR A 121 -4.69 12.86 4.51
N ILE A 122 -5.91 13.41 4.48
CA ILE A 122 -6.31 14.40 5.49
C ILE A 122 -6.38 13.82 6.91
N ALA A 123 -6.67 12.52 7.07
CA ALA A 123 -6.65 11.87 8.38
C ALA A 123 -5.23 11.89 8.98
N THR A 124 -4.21 11.54 8.19
CA THR A 124 -2.81 11.60 8.64
C THR A 124 -2.31 13.04 8.87
N LEU A 125 -2.82 14.02 8.11
CA LEU A 125 -2.57 15.44 8.40
C LEU A 125 -3.21 15.86 9.74
N GLY A 126 -4.42 15.37 10.03
CA GLY A 126 -5.11 15.61 11.29
C GLY A 126 -4.34 15.04 12.49
N GLN A 127 -3.86 13.80 12.38
CA GLN A 127 -3.01 13.18 13.39
C GLN A 127 -1.71 13.97 13.61
N ALA A 128 -1.05 14.42 12.54
CA ALA A 128 0.13 15.28 12.62
C ALA A 128 -0.15 16.61 13.36
N ALA A 129 -1.24 17.31 13.01
CA ALA A 129 -1.62 18.55 13.67
C ALA A 129 -1.96 18.35 15.15
N GLY A 130 -2.71 17.30 15.51
CA GLY A 130 -3.04 16.99 16.90
C GLY A 130 -1.81 16.64 17.74
N THR A 131 -0.87 15.87 17.16
CA THR A 131 0.39 15.51 17.81
C THR A 131 1.26 16.74 18.01
N ALA A 132 1.36 17.61 17.01
CA ALA A 132 2.10 18.86 17.12
C ALA A 132 1.49 19.80 18.17
N ALA A 133 0.17 19.87 18.29
CA ALA A 133 -0.51 20.64 19.33
C ALA A 133 -0.15 20.16 20.75
N ALA A 134 -0.09 18.84 20.95
CA ALA A 134 0.38 18.27 22.21
C ALA A 134 1.84 18.64 22.53
N LEU A 135 2.72 18.64 21.51
CA LEU A 135 4.11 19.08 21.67
C LEU A 135 4.23 20.58 21.94
N CYS A 136 3.37 21.42 21.34
CA CYS A 136 3.31 22.85 21.65
C CYS A 136 3.05 23.06 23.15
N ILE A 137 2.09 22.34 23.72
CA ILE A 137 1.79 22.40 25.16
C ILE A 137 2.96 21.88 25.99
N LYS A 138 3.51 20.72 25.62
CA LYS A 138 4.62 20.06 26.34
C LYS A 138 5.86 20.96 26.47
N HIS A 139 6.20 21.67 25.40
CA HIS A 139 7.42 22.48 25.33
C HIS A 139 7.18 23.98 25.57
N GLY A 140 5.92 24.41 25.71
CA GLY A 140 5.58 25.84 25.82
C GLY A 140 5.86 26.61 24.54
N GLU A 141 5.60 25.99 23.39
CA GLU A 141 6.03 26.45 22.07
C GLU A 141 4.87 26.74 21.11
N THR A 142 5.16 27.51 20.06
CA THR A 142 4.24 27.71 18.93
C THR A 142 4.38 26.57 17.90
N PRO A 143 3.41 26.38 16.98
CA PRO A 143 3.57 25.45 15.86
C PRO A 143 4.83 25.72 15.03
N ARG A 144 5.18 26.99 14.81
CA ARG A 144 6.45 27.38 14.17
C ARG A 144 7.65 26.95 15.01
N GLY A 145 7.60 27.13 16.32
CA GLY A 145 8.62 26.64 17.25
C GLY A 145 8.82 25.12 17.19
N ILE A 146 7.74 24.35 17.03
CA ILE A 146 7.83 22.90 16.80
C ILE A 146 8.58 22.58 15.50
N TYR A 147 8.31 23.30 14.41
CA TYR A 147 9.08 23.13 13.16
C TYR A 147 10.57 23.40 13.36
N GLU A 148 10.91 24.51 14.01
CA GLU A 148 12.29 24.98 14.15
C GLU A 148 13.13 24.12 15.11
N ARG A 149 12.52 23.61 16.19
CA ARG A 149 13.26 22.99 17.30
C ARG A 149 12.90 21.52 17.56
N TYR A 150 11.69 21.08 17.20
CA TYR A 150 11.13 19.80 17.64
C TYR A 150 10.55 18.95 16.50
N ILE A 151 10.89 19.23 15.23
CA ILE A 151 10.36 18.50 14.08
C ILE A 151 10.71 17.00 14.13
N ARG A 152 11.91 16.67 14.63
CA ARG A 152 12.34 15.28 14.81
C ARG A 152 11.50 14.56 15.86
N GLU A 153 11.22 15.20 16.99
CA GLU A 153 10.35 14.62 18.03
C GLU A 153 8.92 14.41 17.51
N LEU A 154 8.39 15.36 16.72
CA LEU A 154 7.10 15.21 16.06
C LEU A 154 7.10 13.99 15.13
N GLN A 155 8.09 13.86 14.25
CA GLN A 155 8.22 12.73 13.33
C GLN A 155 8.32 11.40 14.08
N GLN A 156 9.19 11.31 15.10
CA GLN A 156 9.35 10.09 15.89
C GLN A 156 8.07 9.74 16.66
N THR A 157 7.34 10.73 17.18
CA THR A 157 6.04 10.51 17.84
C THR A 157 4.98 10.00 16.86
N LEU A 158 4.97 10.50 15.62
CA LEU A 158 4.06 10.02 14.58
C LEU A 158 4.36 8.57 14.17
N ILE A 159 5.63 8.25 13.91
CA ILE A 159 6.06 6.90 13.56
C ILE A 159 5.80 5.93 14.71
N LYS A 160 6.09 6.34 15.96
CA LYS A 160 5.73 5.59 17.17
C LYS A 160 4.24 5.27 17.20
N ASN A 161 3.38 6.13 16.67
CA ASN A 161 1.93 5.95 16.56
C ASN A 161 1.47 5.31 15.24
N ASP A 162 2.33 4.54 14.57
CA ASP A 162 2.10 3.81 13.31
C ASP A 162 1.64 4.71 12.15
N GLN A 163 1.94 6.01 12.22
CA GLN A 163 1.82 6.88 11.04
C GLN A 163 3.04 6.69 10.16
N TYR A 164 2.81 6.19 8.95
CA TYR A 164 3.87 6.00 7.97
C TYR A 164 4.28 7.34 7.36
N ILE A 165 5.58 7.62 7.40
CA ILE A 165 6.20 8.76 6.72
C ILE A 165 7.26 8.18 5.77
N PRO A 166 7.01 8.15 4.44
CA PRO A 166 7.91 7.52 3.48
C PRO A 166 9.35 8.00 3.65
N GLY A 167 10.29 7.06 3.75
CA GLY A 167 11.73 7.33 3.91
C GLY A 167 12.16 7.76 5.31
N PHE A 168 11.27 7.70 6.31
CA PHE A 168 11.64 7.85 7.72
C PHE A 168 11.45 6.51 8.44
N LYS A 169 12.20 6.34 9.52
CA LYS A 169 12.18 5.17 10.38
C LYS A 169 12.29 5.59 11.85
N ASN A 170 12.07 4.64 12.75
CA ASN A 170 12.36 4.82 14.17
C ASN A 170 13.86 5.08 14.35
N GLU A 171 14.16 6.22 14.94
CA GLU A 171 15.52 6.61 15.34
C GLU A 171 15.50 7.20 16.75
N ASP A 172 14.43 6.93 17.51
CA ASP A 172 14.26 7.43 18.88
C ASP A 172 15.32 6.80 19.80
N PRO A 173 16.30 7.58 20.30
CA PRO A 173 17.36 7.04 21.15
C PRO A 173 16.84 6.55 22.51
N SER A 174 15.60 6.88 22.88
CA SER A 174 14.96 6.38 24.09
C SER A 174 14.39 4.97 23.95
N ASP A 175 14.30 4.44 22.72
CA ASP A 175 13.86 3.07 22.46
C ASP A 175 15.04 2.08 22.58
N PRO A 176 15.14 1.29 23.68
CA PRO A 176 16.27 0.39 23.87
C PRO A 176 16.27 -0.78 22.87
N CYS A 177 15.16 -1.05 22.18
CA CYS A 177 15.06 -2.12 21.20
C CYS A 177 15.98 -1.89 20.00
N LEU A 178 16.19 -0.64 19.55
CA LEU A 178 16.98 -0.31 18.34
C LEU A 178 18.43 -0.81 18.40
N THR A 179 18.97 -1.05 19.60
CA THR A 179 20.34 -1.54 19.78
C THR A 179 20.43 -2.92 20.42
N ALA A 180 19.27 -3.55 20.66
CA ALA A 180 19.14 -4.83 21.32
C ALA A 180 19.68 -6.00 20.47
N LYS A 181 19.89 -7.14 21.12
CA LYS A 181 20.09 -8.42 20.45
C LYS A 181 18.74 -9.11 20.33
N VAL A 182 18.43 -9.69 19.18
CA VAL A 182 17.17 -10.41 18.95
C VAL A 182 17.45 -11.89 18.75
N SER A 183 16.54 -12.74 19.24
CA SER A 183 16.51 -14.18 18.96
C SER A 183 15.06 -14.64 18.86
N ALA A 184 14.78 -15.67 18.09
CA ALA A 184 13.44 -16.25 17.96
C ALA A 184 13.52 -17.78 17.96
N SER A 185 12.38 -18.43 18.20
CA SER A 185 12.24 -19.88 18.09
C SER A 185 12.61 -20.40 16.70
N SER A 186 12.20 -19.66 15.66
CA SER A 186 12.48 -19.97 14.26
C SER A 186 12.31 -18.74 13.35
N PHE A 187 12.68 -18.88 12.08
CA PHE A 187 12.31 -17.92 11.04
C PHE A 187 12.18 -18.61 9.68
N SER A 188 11.28 -18.12 8.83
CA SER A 188 11.07 -18.67 7.48
C SER A 188 12.26 -18.41 6.55
N LYS A 189 12.55 -19.40 5.71
CA LYS A 189 13.52 -19.29 4.60
C LYS A 189 12.85 -19.38 3.23
N THR A 190 11.53 -19.49 3.20
CA THR A 190 10.74 -19.78 1.99
C THR A 190 9.78 -18.65 1.65
N GLU A 191 9.65 -17.64 2.51
CA GLU A 191 8.81 -16.48 2.23
C GLU A 191 9.30 -15.71 1.01
N VAL A 192 8.36 -15.30 0.17
CA VAL A 192 8.65 -14.64 -1.10
C VAL A 192 8.10 -13.22 -1.07
N TYR A 193 9.01 -12.24 -1.08
CA TYR A 193 8.65 -10.85 -1.32
C TYR A 193 8.31 -10.64 -2.79
N ARG A 194 7.21 -9.93 -3.03
CA ARG A 194 6.74 -9.54 -4.36
C ARG A 194 6.47 -8.04 -4.39
N ASN A 195 6.84 -7.40 -5.49
CA ASN A 195 6.52 -5.98 -5.74
C ASN A 195 5.27 -5.85 -6.61
N GLU A 196 4.26 -6.69 -6.37
CA GLU A 196 2.98 -6.69 -7.06
C GLU A 196 1.86 -6.75 -6.02
N PHE A 197 0.80 -5.96 -6.23
CA PHE A 197 -0.41 -6.06 -5.43
C PHE A 197 -1.23 -7.29 -5.84
N GLY A 198 -1.82 -7.95 -4.85
CA GLY A 198 -2.75 -9.06 -5.04
C GLY A 198 -2.15 -10.39 -4.60
N THR A 199 -3.00 -11.39 -4.43
CA THR A 199 -2.61 -12.72 -3.98
C THR A 199 -2.52 -13.67 -5.17
N GLU A 200 -1.54 -14.57 -5.16
CA GLU A 200 -1.41 -15.58 -6.22
C GLU A 200 -2.66 -16.47 -6.27
N GLY A 201 -3.28 -16.56 -7.44
CA GLY A 201 -4.46 -17.39 -7.69
C GLY A 201 -4.11 -18.76 -8.26
N HIS A 202 -5.09 -19.42 -8.84
CA HIS A 202 -4.95 -20.74 -9.47
C HIS A 202 -4.44 -20.65 -10.93
N LEU A 203 -3.94 -21.77 -11.47
CA LEU A 203 -3.64 -21.90 -12.90
C LEU A 203 -4.93 -21.99 -13.69
N VAL A 204 -5.04 -21.16 -14.73
CA VAL A 204 -6.20 -21.16 -15.62
C VAL A 204 -5.76 -21.65 -17.00
N PRO A 205 -6.26 -22.80 -17.48
CA PRO A 205 -5.90 -23.34 -18.79
C PRO A 205 -6.23 -22.36 -19.92
N LEU A 206 -5.38 -22.25 -20.94
CA LEU A 206 -5.66 -21.53 -22.19
C LEU A 206 -6.48 -22.39 -23.17
N ASP A 207 -7.57 -22.97 -22.67
CA ASP A 207 -8.55 -23.76 -23.44
C ASP A 207 -9.40 -22.91 -24.40
N LYS A 208 -9.37 -21.60 -24.22
CA LYS A 208 -9.93 -20.54 -25.06
C LYS A 208 -9.01 -19.31 -25.02
N PRO A 209 -9.19 -18.33 -25.93
CA PRO A 209 -8.49 -17.05 -25.80
C PRO A 209 -8.79 -16.36 -24.47
N ARG A 210 -7.74 -15.89 -23.80
CA ARG A 210 -7.82 -15.23 -22.49
C ARG A 210 -7.07 -13.90 -22.52
N LEU A 211 -7.67 -12.90 -21.89
CA LEU A 211 -7.22 -11.52 -21.87
C LEU A 211 -7.14 -11.01 -20.44
N THR A 212 -6.13 -10.20 -20.14
CA THR A 212 -6.07 -9.38 -18.94
C THR A 212 -5.76 -7.93 -19.28
N VAL A 213 -6.19 -7.02 -18.41
CA VAL A 213 -5.88 -5.60 -18.50
C VAL A 213 -4.95 -5.21 -17.37
N SER A 214 -3.90 -4.48 -17.71
CA SER A 214 -2.92 -3.95 -16.76
C SER A 214 -2.64 -2.49 -17.05
N GLY A 215 -2.33 -1.70 -16.02
CA GLY A 215 -1.90 -0.32 -16.21
C GLY A 215 -0.46 -0.28 -16.73
N THR A 216 -0.13 0.71 -17.56
CA THR A 216 1.23 0.86 -18.11
C THR A 216 2.23 1.51 -17.14
N GLY A 217 1.78 1.90 -15.94
CA GLY A 217 2.61 2.53 -14.93
C GLY A 217 3.21 3.86 -15.40
N LYS A 218 4.52 4.04 -15.19
CA LYS A 218 5.30 5.25 -15.54
C LYS A 218 6.10 5.09 -16.84
N SER A 219 5.97 3.97 -17.54
CA SER A 219 6.81 3.65 -18.69
C SER A 219 6.50 4.58 -19.86
N GLU A 220 7.51 5.19 -20.47
CA GLU A 220 7.35 5.85 -21.79
C GLU A 220 7.47 4.84 -22.93
N VAL A 221 8.18 3.74 -22.67
CA VAL A 221 8.38 2.61 -23.58
C VAL A 221 8.20 1.32 -22.79
N ILE A 222 7.46 0.37 -23.35
CA ILE A 222 7.31 -0.99 -22.84
C ILE A 222 8.16 -1.88 -23.74
N GLU A 223 9.41 -2.11 -23.35
CA GLU A 223 10.33 -2.99 -24.08
C GLU A 223 9.86 -4.44 -24.00
N ASP A 224 9.55 -4.88 -22.78
CA ASP A 224 9.22 -6.27 -22.47
C ASP A 224 8.00 -6.36 -21.55
N ILE A 225 7.24 -7.45 -21.73
CA ILE A 225 6.25 -7.89 -20.74
C ILE A 225 6.58 -9.31 -20.28
N TYR A 226 6.19 -9.61 -19.05
CA TYR A 226 6.43 -10.90 -18.42
C TYR A 226 5.09 -11.51 -18.03
N LEU A 227 4.85 -12.76 -18.41
CA LEU A 227 3.64 -13.50 -18.05
C LEU A 227 4.04 -14.72 -17.24
N LYS A 228 3.32 -14.99 -16.14
CA LYS A 228 3.56 -16.20 -15.34
C LYS A 228 2.74 -17.35 -15.91
N LEU A 229 3.40 -18.21 -16.67
CA LEU A 229 2.79 -19.30 -17.45
C LEU A 229 3.27 -20.65 -16.94
N HIS A 230 2.40 -21.65 -17.07
CA HIS A 230 2.74 -23.06 -16.83
C HIS A 230 2.59 -23.84 -18.13
N SER A 231 3.52 -24.75 -18.40
CA SER A 231 3.46 -25.70 -19.52
C SER A 231 3.37 -27.14 -19.03
N SER A 232 2.43 -27.91 -19.61
CA SER A 232 2.36 -29.36 -19.48
C SER A 232 3.01 -30.10 -20.64
N HIS A 233 3.68 -29.39 -21.55
CA HIS A 233 4.43 -29.99 -22.65
C HIS A 233 5.76 -30.53 -22.14
N ALA A 234 6.18 -31.67 -22.69
CA ALA A 234 7.48 -32.28 -22.39
C ALA A 234 8.67 -31.50 -22.97
N GLU A 235 8.43 -30.71 -24.02
CA GLU A 235 9.41 -29.86 -24.70
C GLU A 235 9.03 -28.38 -24.61
N PRO A 236 9.99 -27.43 -24.75
CA PRO A 236 9.69 -26.01 -24.80
C PRO A 236 8.63 -25.69 -25.86
N TYR A 237 7.59 -24.94 -25.49
CA TYR A 237 6.45 -24.71 -26.36
C TYR A 237 6.34 -23.23 -26.75
N PRO A 238 6.22 -22.89 -28.05
CA PRO A 238 6.08 -21.50 -28.49
C PRO A 238 4.70 -20.95 -28.15
N VAL A 239 4.67 -19.81 -27.45
CA VAL A 239 3.44 -19.06 -27.15
C VAL A 239 3.54 -17.69 -27.78
N THR A 240 2.47 -17.26 -28.45
CA THR A 240 2.36 -15.90 -29.00
C THR A 240 1.43 -15.07 -28.12
N VAL A 241 1.95 -13.95 -27.60
CA VAL A 241 1.18 -12.95 -26.87
C VAL A 241 0.87 -11.78 -27.78
N TYR A 242 -0.28 -11.17 -27.56
CA TYR A 242 -0.73 -9.97 -28.25
C TYR A 242 -1.02 -8.86 -27.25
N VAL A 243 -0.68 -7.64 -27.63
CA VAL A 243 -0.77 -6.46 -26.78
C VAL A 243 -1.32 -5.29 -27.58
N CYS A 244 -2.28 -4.59 -27.00
CA CYS A 244 -2.70 -3.26 -27.46
C CYS A 244 -2.77 -2.30 -26.28
N VAL A 245 -2.53 -1.01 -26.54
CA VAL A 245 -2.63 0.06 -25.52
C VAL A 245 -3.80 0.97 -25.85
N GLN A 246 -4.60 1.28 -24.83
CA GLN A 246 -5.78 2.13 -24.94
C GLN A 246 -5.80 3.16 -23.80
N GLY A 247 -6.30 4.37 -24.08
CA GLY A 247 -6.25 5.50 -23.15
C GLY A 247 -7.29 5.51 -22.03
N ASP A 248 -8.32 4.66 -22.08
CA ASP A 248 -9.30 4.50 -20.99
C ASP A 248 -9.88 3.07 -20.90
N LEU A 249 -10.42 2.72 -19.72
CA LEU A 249 -11.09 1.43 -19.45
C LEU A 249 -12.59 1.42 -19.79
N ASP A 250 -13.21 2.59 -19.96
CA ASP A 250 -14.66 2.76 -20.07
C ASP A 250 -15.16 2.60 -21.51
N THR A 251 -14.26 2.74 -22.48
CA THR A 251 -14.50 2.46 -23.89
C THR A 251 -14.44 0.96 -24.17
N ALA A 252 -15.19 0.53 -25.19
CA ALA A 252 -15.16 -0.86 -25.61
C ALA A 252 -13.71 -1.25 -25.97
N PRO A 253 -13.29 -2.51 -25.68
CA PRO A 253 -11.97 -2.98 -26.08
C PRO A 253 -11.73 -2.75 -27.56
N GLN A 254 -10.71 -1.96 -27.89
CA GLN A 254 -10.20 -1.81 -29.26
C GLN A 254 -8.96 -2.67 -29.41
N PHE A 255 -8.87 -3.41 -30.51
CA PHE A 255 -7.75 -4.31 -30.83
C PHE A 255 -6.99 -3.82 -32.07
N SER A 256 -7.14 -2.53 -32.43
CA SER A 256 -6.28 -1.89 -33.42
C SER A 256 -4.86 -1.72 -32.89
N ASP A 257 -3.89 -1.55 -33.79
CA ASP A 257 -2.48 -1.28 -33.46
C ASP A 257 -1.85 -2.34 -32.53
N THR A 258 -2.29 -3.58 -32.71
CA THR A 258 -1.82 -4.73 -31.94
C THR A 258 -0.37 -5.05 -32.29
N VAL A 259 0.44 -5.21 -31.25
CA VAL A 259 1.78 -5.80 -31.36
C VAL A 259 1.74 -7.22 -30.82
N SER A 260 2.47 -8.12 -31.46
CA SER A 260 2.61 -9.51 -31.01
C SER A 260 4.07 -9.88 -30.78
N ALA A 261 4.31 -10.71 -29.79
CA ALA A 261 5.62 -11.31 -29.54
C ALA A 261 5.48 -12.80 -29.28
N GLN A 262 6.51 -13.58 -29.58
CA GLN A 262 6.55 -15.01 -29.31
C GLN A 262 7.72 -15.31 -28.37
N ALA A 263 7.50 -16.24 -27.44
CA ALA A 263 8.52 -16.78 -26.56
C ALA A 263 8.30 -18.27 -26.33
N LEU A 264 9.37 -18.99 -25.98
CA LEU A 264 9.30 -20.40 -25.59
C LEU A 264 8.98 -20.49 -24.09
N VAL A 265 7.90 -21.19 -23.76
CA VAL A 265 7.58 -21.54 -22.36
C VAL A 265 8.37 -22.81 -22.02
N PRO A 266 9.15 -22.83 -20.92
CA PRO A 266 9.90 -24.01 -20.53
C PRO A 266 8.98 -25.22 -20.27
N PRO A 267 9.44 -26.44 -20.57
CA PRO A 267 8.63 -27.66 -20.42
C PRO A 267 8.32 -27.95 -18.95
N MET A 268 7.19 -28.60 -18.71
CA MET A 268 6.82 -29.20 -17.42
C MET A 268 7.05 -28.31 -16.20
N SER A 269 6.84 -27.01 -16.33
CA SER A 269 7.17 -26.03 -15.31
C SER A 269 6.27 -24.80 -15.38
N GLU A 270 6.26 -24.06 -14.26
CA GLU A 270 5.69 -22.72 -14.17
C GLU A 270 6.80 -21.71 -13.94
N GLY A 271 6.73 -20.58 -14.63
CA GLY A 271 7.65 -19.47 -14.42
C GLY A 271 7.24 -18.22 -15.16
N TRP A 272 8.01 -17.16 -14.93
CA TRP A 272 7.88 -15.93 -15.70
C TRP A 272 8.53 -16.11 -17.07
N VAL A 273 7.74 -15.85 -18.12
CA VAL A 273 8.19 -15.90 -19.50
C VAL A 273 8.24 -14.48 -20.05
N LYS A 274 9.40 -14.10 -20.59
CA LYS A 274 9.68 -12.78 -21.16
C LYS A 274 9.20 -12.71 -22.61
N PHE A 275 8.48 -11.65 -22.95
CA PHE A 275 8.01 -11.35 -24.31
C PHE A 275 8.47 -9.95 -24.75
N PRO A 276 9.33 -9.84 -25.79
CA PRO A 276 9.81 -8.56 -26.29
C PRO A 276 8.76 -7.90 -27.18
N ILE A 277 8.13 -6.83 -26.70
CA ILE A 277 6.96 -6.18 -27.34
C ILE A 277 7.29 -4.80 -27.92
N ASN A 278 8.17 -4.03 -27.27
CA ASN A 278 8.71 -2.76 -27.77
C ASN A 278 7.66 -1.73 -28.23
N ILE A 279 6.72 -1.39 -27.35
CA ILE A 279 5.66 -0.39 -27.59
C ILE A 279 6.10 0.98 -27.03
N LYS A 280 6.01 2.04 -27.85
CA LYS A 280 6.16 3.42 -27.40
C LYS A 280 4.80 4.01 -27.00
N LEU A 281 4.71 4.57 -25.80
CA LEU A 281 3.47 5.18 -25.31
C LEU A 281 3.40 6.65 -25.72
N GLU A 282 2.25 7.08 -26.25
CA GLU A 282 2.02 8.49 -26.56
C GLU A 282 1.85 9.33 -25.28
N LYS A 283 2.39 10.55 -25.28
CA LYS A 283 2.45 11.45 -24.10
C LYS A 283 1.12 12.11 -23.72
N ASN A 284 -0.01 11.63 -24.25
CA ASN A 284 -1.29 12.30 -24.02
C ASN A 284 -1.91 11.83 -22.70
N ASN A 285 -2.02 12.78 -21.77
CA ASN A 285 -2.59 12.63 -20.43
C ASN A 285 -3.96 11.92 -20.43
N THR A 286 -3.97 10.63 -20.11
CA THR A 286 -4.88 9.89 -19.21
C THR A 286 -4.42 8.42 -19.17
N GLY A 287 -4.62 7.72 -18.05
CA GLY A 287 -4.02 6.40 -17.77
C GLY A 287 -4.05 5.42 -18.95
N ASN A 288 -2.87 5.11 -19.49
CA ASN A 288 -2.73 4.09 -20.52
C ASN A 288 -2.90 2.70 -19.87
N TYR A 289 -3.79 1.92 -20.44
CA TYR A 289 -4.01 0.52 -20.07
C TYR A 289 -3.57 -0.35 -21.22
N MET A 290 -2.79 -1.37 -20.92
CA MET A 290 -2.49 -2.43 -21.87
C MET A 290 -3.48 -3.57 -21.71
N ARG A 291 -3.99 -4.05 -22.84
CA ARG A 291 -4.72 -5.32 -22.92
C ARG A 291 -3.74 -6.35 -23.45
N VAL A 292 -3.61 -7.45 -22.73
CA VAL A 292 -2.69 -8.54 -23.06
C VAL A 292 -3.52 -9.79 -23.20
N TRP A 293 -3.41 -10.49 -24.32
CA TRP A 293 -4.12 -11.75 -24.52
C TRP A 293 -3.25 -12.81 -25.19
N ILE A 294 -3.61 -14.06 -24.92
CA ILE A 294 -3.09 -15.24 -25.58
C ILE A 294 -4.29 -15.98 -26.19
N ASN A 295 -4.11 -16.48 -27.41
CA ASN A 295 -5.11 -17.34 -28.05
C ASN A 295 -5.18 -18.71 -27.36
N LYS A 296 -6.19 -19.51 -27.72
CA LYS A 296 -6.26 -20.91 -27.28
C LYS A 296 -4.93 -21.60 -27.56
N THR A 297 -4.31 -22.13 -26.50
CA THR A 297 -3.02 -22.81 -26.56
C THR A 297 -3.07 -24.02 -25.63
N GLU A 298 -3.26 -25.20 -26.19
CA GLU A 298 -3.42 -26.43 -25.41
C GLU A 298 -2.14 -26.74 -24.62
N GLY A 299 -2.29 -27.26 -23.41
CA GLY A 299 -1.18 -27.57 -22.51
C GLY A 299 -0.48 -26.36 -21.88
N ILE A 300 -0.95 -25.13 -22.14
CA ILE A 300 -0.48 -23.93 -21.44
C ILE A 300 -1.57 -23.40 -20.51
N SER A 301 -1.16 -22.98 -19.32
CA SER A 301 -2.03 -22.31 -18.34
C SER A 301 -1.43 -20.96 -17.95
N TRP A 302 -2.30 -19.99 -17.68
CA TRP A 302 -1.91 -18.67 -17.19
C TRP A 302 -2.26 -18.54 -15.71
N ARG A 303 -1.27 -18.18 -14.88
CA ARG A 303 -1.48 -17.95 -13.46
C ARG A 303 -2.41 -16.75 -13.23
N SER A 304 -3.51 -16.96 -12.52
CA SER A 304 -4.39 -15.88 -12.09
C SER A 304 -3.84 -15.15 -10.87
N ILE A 305 -4.38 -13.96 -10.63
CA ILE A 305 -4.13 -13.16 -9.44
C ILE A 305 -5.46 -12.65 -8.89
N GLU A 306 -5.60 -12.74 -7.58
CA GLU A 306 -6.81 -12.47 -6.83
C GLU A 306 -6.62 -11.28 -5.87
N ASN A 307 -7.70 -10.86 -5.20
CA ASN A 307 -7.70 -9.75 -4.25
C ASN A 307 -7.16 -8.42 -4.82
N LEU A 308 -7.52 -8.13 -6.08
CA LEU A 308 -7.08 -6.95 -6.80
C LEU A 308 -8.08 -5.80 -6.75
N SER A 309 -7.55 -4.58 -6.88
CA SER A 309 -8.33 -3.33 -6.95
C SER A 309 -9.29 -3.26 -8.13
N PHE A 310 -10.19 -2.28 -8.07
CA PHE A 310 -11.29 -1.95 -9.00
C PHE A 310 -10.95 -1.83 -10.51
N TYR A 311 -9.67 -1.89 -10.90
CA TYR A 311 -9.23 -1.60 -12.27
C TYR A 311 -8.69 -2.80 -13.05
N ARG A 312 -8.66 -4.01 -12.45
CA ARG A 312 -8.24 -5.20 -13.18
C ARG A 312 -9.44 -5.95 -13.76
N LEU A 313 -9.39 -6.12 -15.07
CA LEU A 313 -10.39 -6.78 -15.90
C LEU A 313 -9.75 -8.03 -16.53
N VAL A 314 -10.50 -9.13 -16.53
CA VAL A 314 -10.23 -10.27 -17.43
C VAL A 314 -11.26 -10.30 -18.54
N GLY A 315 -10.84 -10.78 -19.70
CA GLY A 315 -11.72 -11.18 -20.78
C GLY A 315 -11.49 -12.63 -21.11
N GLU A 316 -12.55 -13.36 -21.42
CA GLU A 316 -12.46 -14.64 -22.10
C GLU A 316 -13.34 -14.65 -23.33
N MET A 317 -12.96 -15.39 -24.35
CA MET A 317 -13.78 -15.51 -25.56
C MET A 317 -15.00 -16.39 -25.28
N GLY A 318 -16.19 -15.84 -25.48
CA GLY A 318 -17.45 -16.59 -25.45
C GLY A 318 -17.70 -17.36 -26.73
N ASP A 319 -18.65 -18.30 -26.69
CA ASP A 319 -19.04 -19.12 -27.85
C ASP A 319 -19.63 -18.27 -29.00
N ASP A 320 -20.06 -17.05 -28.71
CA ASP A 320 -20.53 -16.07 -29.67
C ASP A 320 -19.41 -15.26 -30.35
N ASN A 321 -18.14 -15.66 -30.15
CA ASN A 321 -16.93 -14.96 -30.59
C ASN A 321 -16.84 -13.51 -30.09
N LYS A 322 -17.35 -13.25 -28.88
CA LYS A 322 -17.19 -11.96 -28.21
C LYS A 322 -16.47 -12.10 -26.88
N TRP A 323 -15.67 -11.09 -26.54
CA TRP A 323 -15.01 -10.99 -25.25
C TRP A 323 -16.03 -10.79 -24.13
N GLN A 324 -16.08 -11.74 -23.21
CA GLN A 324 -16.86 -11.69 -21.98
C GLN A 324 -15.96 -11.12 -20.88
N MET A 325 -16.19 -9.86 -20.51
CA MET A 325 -15.35 -9.14 -19.54
C MET A 325 -15.87 -9.37 -18.10
N GLN A 326 -14.96 -9.65 -17.16
CA GLN A 326 -15.26 -9.80 -15.73
C GLN A 326 -14.33 -8.91 -14.90
N THR A 327 -14.88 -8.28 -13.86
CA THR A 327 -14.16 -7.43 -12.90
C THR A 327 -13.66 -8.22 -11.69
N GLY A 328 -12.56 -7.80 -11.08
CA GLY A 328 -12.08 -8.34 -9.79
C GLY A 328 -11.20 -9.59 -9.93
N LYS A 329 -10.84 -9.95 -11.15
CA LYS A 329 -9.86 -11.00 -11.48
C LYS A 329 -8.83 -10.43 -12.44
N ALA A 330 -7.64 -11.01 -12.48
CA ALA A 330 -6.64 -10.74 -13.51
C ALA A 330 -5.77 -11.98 -13.77
N TYR A 331 -5.01 -11.94 -14.85
CA TYR A 331 -3.90 -12.87 -15.07
C TYR A 331 -2.58 -12.16 -14.74
N ARG A 332 -1.58 -12.90 -14.26
CA ARG A 332 -0.29 -12.33 -13.86
C ARG A 332 0.47 -11.86 -15.07
N VAL A 333 0.62 -10.53 -15.16
CA VAL A 333 1.41 -9.82 -16.15
C VAL A 333 2.17 -8.71 -15.45
N SER A 334 3.45 -8.57 -15.80
CA SER A 334 4.34 -7.53 -15.30
C SER A 334 4.95 -6.74 -16.45
N ILE A 335 5.14 -5.44 -16.24
CA ILE A 335 5.92 -4.57 -17.12
C ILE A 335 7.28 -4.42 -16.45
N GLY A 336 8.33 -4.84 -17.16
CA GLY A 336 9.64 -5.02 -16.58
C GLY A 336 9.76 -6.34 -15.81
N GLU A 337 10.98 -6.64 -15.40
CA GLU A 337 11.31 -7.92 -14.78
C GLU A 337 10.61 -8.07 -13.42
N PRO A 338 9.85 -9.16 -13.21
CA PRO A 338 9.11 -9.37 -11.98
C PRO A 338 10.06 -9.62 -10.80
N VAL A 339 9.74 -9.03 -9.66
CA VAL A 339 10.49 -9.22 -8.40
C VAL A 339 9.82 -10.34 -7.61
N GLU A 340 10.43 -11.52 -7.61
CA GLU A 340 10.10 -12.63 -6.70
C GLU A 340 11.39 -13.08 -6.00
N VAL A 341 11.64 -12.55 -4.81
CA VAL A 341 12.89 -12.76 -4.07
C VAL A 341 12.56 -13.32 -2.69
N ILE A 342 13.40 -14.23 -2.19
CA ILE A 342 13.27 -14.73 -0.83
C ILE A 342 13.38 -13.56 0.15
N ALA A 343 12.34 -13.37 0.96
CA ALA A 343 12.28 -12.31 1.95
C ALA A 343 13.22 -12.64 3.13
N ASN A 344 13.95 -11.62 3.59
CA ASN A 344 14.72 -11.69 4.81
C ASN A 344 13.76 -11.72 6.01
N CYS A 345 13.34 -12.90 6.48
CA CYS A 345 12.40 -13.04 7.60
C CYS A 345 13.06 -13.11 8.98
N LYS A 346 14.32 -12.70 9.08
CA LYS A 346 15.13 -12.83 10.29
C LYS A 346 14.56 -12.01 11.46
N PRO A 347 14.79 -12.46 12.70
CA PRO A 347 14.22 -11.81 13.89
C PRO A 347 14.66 -10.35 14.07
N GLU A 348 15.85 -9.96 13.61
CA GLU A 348 16.37 -8.59 13.77
C GLU A 348 15.52 -7.52 13.07
N ASN A 349 14.63 -7.91 12.14
CA ASN A 349 13.74 -6.96 11.49
C ASN A 349 12.79 -6.26 12.48
N VAL A 350 12.42 -6.90 13.59
CA VAL A 350 11.49 -6.30 14.56
C VAL A 350 12.07 -5.05 15.26
N ILE A 351 13.37 -4.81 15.12
CA ILE A 351 14.07 -3.65 15.70
C ILE A 351 14.79 -2.79 14.64
N ASN A 352 14.53 -3.01 13.35
CA ASN A 352 15.21 -2.26 12.27
C ASN A 352 14.67 -0.81 12.10
N GLY A 353 13.63 -0.46 12.85
CA GLY A 353 12.96 0.84 12.90
C GLY A 353 11.90 1.07 11.82
N HIS A 354 11.64 0.09 10.97
CA HIS A 354 10.56 0.14 10.00
C HIS A 354 9.35 -0.62 10.52
N SER A 355 8.22 0.07 10.66
CA SER A 355 6.96 -0.57 11.03
C SER A 355 6.23 -1.22 9.85
N ARG A 356 6.88 -1.39 8.69
CA ARG A 356 6.29 -1.90 7.44
C ARG A 356 7.31 -2.67 6.61
N ILE A 357 6.79 -3.62 5.83
CA ILE A 357 7.52 -4.25 4.74
C ILE A 357 7.75 -3.23 3.63
N LEU A 358 9.01 -2.99 3.27
CA LEU A 358 9.41 -2.07 2.20
C LEU A 358 10.14 -2.76 1.05
N SER A 359 10.80 -3.88 1.33
CA SER A 359 11.55 -4.69 0.34
C SER A 359 11.77 -6.10 0.88
N ALA A 360 12.40 -6.97 0.08
CA ALA A 360 12.84 -8.28 0.55
C ALA A 360 13.82 -8.19 1.72
N ASP A 361 14.71 -7.19 1.75
CA ASP A 361 15.69 -7.02 2.83
C ASP A 361 15.10 -6.31 4.06
N CYS A 362 14.19 -5.36 3.83
CA CYS A 362 13.44 -4.65 4.86
C CYS A 362 12.02 -5.25 4.95
N TYR A 363 11.95 -6.43 5.54
CA TYR A 363 10.74 -7.20 5.74
C TYR A 363 10.32 -7.16 7.21
N GLU A 364 9.81 -8.26 7.73
CA GLU A 364 9.43 -8.47 9.13
C GLU A 364 10.00 -9.79 9.66
N TRP A 365 9.77 -10.10 10.93
CA TRP A 365 9.99 -11.46 11.41
C TRP A 365 8.79 -12.33 11.04
N VAL A 366 9.07 -13.47 10.41
CA VAL A 366 8.08 -14.52 10.11
C VAL A 366 8.66 -15.83 10.63
N SER A 367 7.94 -16.54 11.51
CA SER A 367 8.38 -17.85 12.00
C SER A 367 8.41 -18.90 10.89
N ASP A 368 9.10 -20.02 11.11
CA ASP A 368 9.14 -21.13 10.15
C ASP A 368 7.74 -21.79 10.03
N PRO A 369 7.13 -21.82 8.83
CA PRO A 369 5.77 -22.36 8.63
C PRO A 369 5.69 -23.88 8.82
N GLU A 370 6.83 -24.59 8.82
CA GLU A 370 6.88 -26.04 9.05
C GLU A 370 6.92 -26.40 10.55
N GLN A 371 7.05 -25.40 11.43
CA GLN A 371 7.01 -25.58 12.88
C GLN A 371 5.68 -25.09 13.45
N GLU A 372 5.10 -25.87 14.36
CA GLU A 372 3.81 -25.52 14.96
C GLU A 372 3.91 -24.30 15.88
N LEU A 373 2.79 -23.59 16.03
CA LEU A 373 2.60 -22.59 17.09
C LEU A 373 2.46 -23.32 18.45
N PRO A 374 2.92 -22.72 19.57
CA PRO A 374 3.40 -21.35 19.69
C PRO A 374 4.82 -21.13 19.19
N GLN A 375 5.07 -19.95 18.62
CA GLN A 375 6.39 -19.46 18.23
C GLN A 375 6.68 -18.16 18.98
N TRP A 376 7.95 -17.89 19.31
CA TRP A 376 8.33 -16.77 20.16
C TRP A 376 9.48 -15.97 19.57
N ILE A 377 9.53 -14.68 19.94
CA ILE A 377 10.64 -13.78 19.66
C ILE A 377 11.03 -13.04 20.94
N GLU A 378 12.33 -12.85 21.12
CA GLU A 378 12.96 -12.19 22.26
C GLU A 378 13.83 -11.02 21.83
N VAL A 379 13.72 -9.93 22.58
CA VAL A 379 14.56 -8.74 22.45
C VAL A 379 15.32 -8.56 23.75
N GLU A 380 16.64 -8.72 23.73
CA GLU A 380 17.54 -8.53 24.85
C GLU A 380 18.26 -7.19 24.76
N PHE A 381 17.97 -6.29 25.70
CA PHE A 381 18.57 -4.97 25.75
C PHE A 381 20.06 -5.06 26.07
N ARG A 382 20.88 -4.16 25.53
CA ARG A 382 22.31 -4.08 25.87
C ARG A 382 22.51 -3.87 27.37
N LYS A 383 21.72 -2.98 27.96
CA LYS A 383 21.66 -2.69 29.40
C LYS A 383 20.21 -2.84 29.85
N ALA A 384 19.99 -3.31 31.07
CA ALA A 384 18.67 -3.27 31.67
C ALA A 384 18.19 -1.80 31.80
N MET A 385 16.93 -1.55 31.51
CA MET A 385 16.34 -0.22 31.41
C MET A 385 14.99 -0.18 32.12
N ASP A 386 14.67 0.93 32.77
CA ASP A 386 13.31 1.18 33.26
C ASP A 386 12.37 1.41 32.08
N ILE A 387 11.36 0.54 31.96
CA ILE A 387 10.28 0.69 30.98
C ILE A 387 8.94 0.42 31.65
N ASN A 388 7.87 0.95 31.05
CA ASN A 388 6.50 0.69 31.49
C ASN A 388 5.55 0.43 30.31
N MET A 389 6.08 0.39 29.08
CA MET A 389 5.31 0.10 27.88
C MET A 389 6.11 -0.75 26.89
N VAL A 390 5.45 -1.76 26.33
CA VAL A 390 5.88 -2.49 25.13
C VAL A 390 4.87 -2.22 24.02
N SER A 391 5.34 -1.77 22.85
CA SER A 391 4.50 -1.54 21.67
C SER A 391 4.82 -2.57 20.60
N LEU A 392 3.78 -3.18 20.03
CA LEU A 392 3.89 -4.20 18.99
C LEU A 392 3.17 -3.72 17.72
N VAL A 393 3.81 -3.94 16.57
CA VAL A 393 3.21 -3.77 15.24
C VAL A 393 3.16 -5.13 14.54
N PHE A 394 1.97 -5.53 14.14
CA PHE A 394 1.66 -6.81 13.49
C PHE A 394 1.41 -6.65 11.99
N ASP A 395 1.61 -7.74 11.26
CA ASP A 395 1.23 -7.79 9.86
C ASP A 395 -0.29 -7.82 9.72
N THR A 396 -0.78 -6.87 8.93
CA THR A 396 -2.19 -6.69 8.58
C THR A 396 -2.32 -6.59 7.07
N ASP A 397 -1.38 -7.20 6.35
CA ASP A 397 -1.28 -7.25 4.89
C ASP A 397 -1.27 -5.85 4.26
N MET A 398 -0.47 -4.96 4.85
CA MET A 398 -0.31 -3.60 4.30
C MET A 398 0.46 -3.60 2.98
N THR A 399 1.05 -4.73 2.57
CA THR A 399 1.67 -4.96 1.26
C THR A 399 0.61 -5.25 0.19
N ASN A 400 -0.49 -5.92 0.55
CA ASN A 400 -1.68 -6.07 -0.30
C ASN A 400 -2.90 -5.44 0.36
N PRO A 401 -2.88 -4.12 0.62
CA PRO A 401 -3.97 -3.48 1.31
C PRO A 401 -5.22 -3.68 0.48
N GLY A 402 -6.24 -4.29 1.08
CA GLY A 402 -7.51 -4.51 0.43
C GLY A 402 -8.04 -3.23 -0.19
N THR A 403 -8.00 -3.15 -1.52
CA THR A 403 -8.34 -1.93 -2.26
C THR A 403 -9.81 -1.85 -2.62
N SER A 404 -10.59 -2.90 -2.34
CA SER A 404 -12.03 -2.94 -2.60
C SER A 404 -12.84 -2.45 -1.39
N ARG A 405 -13.99 -1.82 -1.67
CA ARG A 405 -14.98 -1.36 -0.68
C ARG A 405 -15.64 -2.51 0.08
N ASP A 406 -15.39 -3.75 -0.36
CA ASP A 406 -16.02 -4.97 0.12
C ASP A 406 -15.12 -5.80 1.04
N ILE A 407 -13.87 -5.37 1.30
CA ILE A 407 -12.98 -6.05 2.23
C ILE A 407 -13.40 -5.73 3.66
N LYS A 408 -14.36 -6.54 4.13
CA LYS A 408 -14.74 -6.75 5.52
C LYS A 408 -13.93 -7.90 6.08
N ILE A 409 -12.60 -7.81 6.04
CA ILE A 409 -11.75 -8.82 6.69
C ILE A 409 -11.25 -8.20 7.99
N PRO A 410 -12.01 -8.27 9.10
CA PRO A 410 -11.46 -7.91 10.40
C PRO A 410 -10.24 -8.80 10.73
N ASN A 411 -10.18 -10.02 10.19
CA ASN A 411 -9.15 -11.00 10.53
C ASN A 411 -8.23 -11.29 9.35
N VAL A 412 -7.26 -10.40 9.09
CA VAL A 412 -6.21 -10.64 8.09
C VAL A 412 -5.41 -11.87 8.53
N PRO A 413 -5.26 -12.93 7.70
CA PRO A 413 -4.67 -14.21 8.11
C PRO A 413 -3.31 -14.09 8.83
N PHE A 414 -2.49 -13.15 8.39
CA PHE A 414 -1.14 -12.87 8.90
C PHE A 414 -1.09 -12.26 10.31
N CYS A 415 -2.20 -11.68 10.79
CA CYS A 415 -2.21 -11.00 12.08
C CYS A 415 -2.14 -12.02 13.22
N ALA A 416 -1.26 -11.76 14.19
CA ALA A 416 -1.20 -12.54 15.43
C ALA A 416 -2.50 -12.34 16.21
N LYS A 417 -3.18 -13.44 16.53
CA LYS A 417 -4.52 -13.46 17.14
C LYS A 417 -4.43 -13.60 18.65
N ASP A 418 -3.82 -14.68 19.12
CA ASP A 418 -3.61 -14.93 20.55
C ASP A 418 -2.11 -14.90 20.85
N TYR A 419 -1.70 -14.09 21.84
CA TYR A 419 -0.29 -13.96 22.20
C TYR A 419 -0.11 -13.48 23.64
N ASP A 420 1.07 -13.77 24.19
CA ASP A 420 1.52 -13.25 25.48
C ASP A 420 2.70 -12.30 25.30
N VAL A 421 2.83 -11.34 26.21
CA VAL A 421 4.00 -10.49 26.36
C VAL A 421 4.58 -10.69 27.75
N GLU A 422 5.85 -11.03 27.81
CA GLU A 422 6.60 -11.27 29.04
C GLU A 422 7.83 -10.37 29.09
N ILE A 423 8.20 -9.93 30.30
CA ILE A 423 9.43 -9.17 30.55
C ILE A 423 10.29 -9.93 31.54
N TYR A 424 11.61 -9.80 31.38
CA TYR A 424 12.61 -10.39 32.27
C TYR A 424 13.41 -9.28 32.94
N ASP A 425 13.45 -9.27 34.28
CA ASP A 425 14.14 -8.25 35.07
C ASP A 425 15.63 -8.56 35.33
N GLY A 426 16.12 -9.72 34.86
CA GLY A 426 17.46 -10.23 35.18
C GLY A 426 17.44 -11.42 36.15
N TYR A 427 16.29 -11.69 36.77
CA TYR A 427 16.09 -12.78 37.72
C TYR A 427 14.86 -13.62 37.35
N ASN A 428 13.71 -12.97 37.11
CA ASN A 428 12.42 -13.61 36.89
C ASN A 428 11.73 -13.12 35.62
N TRP A 429 10.99 -14.03 34.97
CA TRP A 429 10.05 -13.67 33.92
C TRP A 429 8.71 -13.28 34.55
N LYS A 430 8.14 -12.16 34.10
CA LYS A 430 6.82 -11.68 34.47
C LYS A 430 5.98 -11.49 33.21
N LYS A 431 4.82 -12.15 33.14
CA LYS A 431 3.83 -11.90 32.10
C LYS A 431 3.14 -10.56 32.35
N VAL A 432 3.20 -9.65 31.38
CA VAL A 432 2.62 -8.30 31.47
C VAL A 432 1.39 -8.13 30.57
N ALA A 433 1.21 -8.99 29.57
CA ALA A 433 -0.01 -9.05 28.80
C ALA A 433 -0.33 -10.48 28.35
N LYS A 434 -1.63 -10.77 28.28
CA LYS A 434 -2.21 -11.93 27.59
C LYS A 434 -3.35 -11.42 26.73
N ILE A 435 -3.23 -11.59 25.42
CA ILE A 435 -4.19 -11.08 24.45
C ILE A 435 -4.83 -12.26 23.73
N THR A 436 -6.13 -12.16 23.52
CA THR A 436 -6.92 -13.09 22.71
C THR A 436 -7.69 -12.33 21.65
N ASP A 437 -7.92 -12.96 20.50
CA ASP A 437 -8.73 -12.43 19.39
C ASP A 437 -8.26 -11.06 18.88
N ASN A 438 -6.95 -10.90 18.71
CA ASN A 438 -6.39 -9.68 18.14
C ASN A 438 -6.60 -9.58 16.62
N PHE A 439 -7.07 -8.42 16.20
CA PHE A 439 -7.14 -7.97 14.81
C PHE A 439 -6.44 -6.61 14.59
N MET A 440 -5.90 -6.01 15.66
CA MET A 440 -5.31 -4.68 15.63
C MET A 440 -3.89 -4.76 15.11
N ARG A 441 -3.56 -3.89 14.15
CA ARG A 441 -2.21 -3.71 13.63
C ARG A 441 -1.21 -3.29 14.70
N LYS A 442 -1.59 -2.33 15.55
CA LYS A 442 -0.73 -1.82 16.61
C LYS A 442 -1.37 -2.08 17.97
N ARG A 443 -0.58 -2.58 18.93
CA ARG A 443 -0.98 -2.68 20.34
C ARG A 443 0.09 -2.08 21.25
N ASN A 444 -0.37 -1.37 22.28
CA ASN A 444 0.48 -0.90 23.38
C ASN A 444 0.11 -1.69 24.63
N HIS A 445 1.10 -2.20 25.34
CA HIS A 445 0.96 -2.94 26.57
C HIS A 445 1.64 -2.16 27.69
N SER A 446 0.84 -1.45 28.48
CA SER A 446 1.31 -0.68 29.64
C SER A 446 1.31 -1.56 30.90
N PHE A 447 2.30 -1.34 31.77
CA PHE A 447 2.47 -2.04 33.04
C PHE A 447 3.21 -1.12 34.03
N GLU A 448 3.39 -1.55 35.28
CA GLU A 448 4.16 -0.80 36.26
C GLU A 448 5.62 -0.64 35.83
N THR A 449 6.21 0.54 36.05
CA THR A 449 7.63 0.79 35.75
C THR A 449 8.51 -0.27 36.37
N THR A 450 9.22 -1.00 35.52
CA THR A 450 10.05 -2.15 35.90
C THR A 450 11.39 -2.07 35.18
N VAL A 451 12.47 -2.44 35.86
CA VAL A 451 13.78 -2.65 35.24
C VAL A 451 13.69 -3.91 34.37
N VAL A 452 13.83 -3.77 33.06
CA VAL A 452 13.72 -4.87 32.10
C VAL A 452 15.04 -5.07 31.37
N LYS A 453 15.46 -6.34 31.28
CA LYS A 453 16.61 -6.81 30.49
C LYS A 453 16.17 -7.48 29.18
N LYS A 454 15.05 -8.19 29.18
CA LYS A 454 14.51 -8.83 27.96
C LYS A 454 12.99 -8.69 27.86
N ILE A 455 12.50 -8.65 26.63
CA ILE A 455 11.09 -8.80 26.28
C ILE A 455 10.96 -10.12 25.52
N ARG A 456 9.92 -10.90 25.79
CA ARG A 456 9.48 -12.03 24.97
C ARG A 456 8.05 -11.82 24.51
N VAL A 457 7.80 -12.04 23.23
CA VAL A 457 6.45 -12.15 22.67
C VAL A 457 6.26 -13.59 22.19
N THR A 458 5.25 -14.26 22.70
CA THR A 458 4.90 -15.63 22.32
C THR A 458 3.56 -15.62 21.62
N VAL A 459 3.53 -15.97 20.33
CA VAL A 459 2.31 -16.03 19.52
C VAL A 459 1.78 -17.46 19.57
N HIS A 460 0.57 -17.62 20.09
CA HIS A 460 -0.11 -18.91 20.27
C HIS A 460 -1.00 -19.27 19.08
N SER A 461 -1.59 -18.28 18.42
CA SER A 461 -2.42 -18.48 17.24
C SER A 461 -2.42 -17.23 16.35
N THR A 462 -2.75 -17.41 15.08
CA THR A 462 -2.95 -16.33 14.10
C THR A 462 -4.41 -16.31 13.63
N CYS A 463 -4.76 -15.34 12.80
CA CYS A 463 -6.06 -15.28 12.14
C CYS A 463 -6.22 -16.28 10.97
N GLY A 464 -5.17 -17.04 10.61
CA GLY A 464 -5.24 -18.05 9.55
C GLY A 464 -3.90 -18.46 8.93
N ASP A 465 -2.81 -17.71 9.16
CA ASP A 465 -1.48 -18.06 8.69
C ASP A 465 -0.80 -19.12 9.58
N LYS A 466 0.04 -19.98 8.99
CA LYS A 466 0.79 -20.97 9.79
C LYS A 466 1.90 -20.33 10.63
N SER A 467 2.37 -19.15 10.25
CA SER A 467 3.53 -18.51 10.86
C SER A 467 3.13 -17.34 11.76
N ALA A 468 3.83 -17.19 12.88
CA ALA A 468 3.80 -15.96 13.67
C ALA A 468 4.53 -14.84 12.92
N ARG A 469 3.94 -13.64 12.90
CA ARG A 469 4.49 -12.47 12.20
C ARG A 469 4.47 -11.25 13.10
N ILE A 470 5.61 -10.56 13.21
CA ILE A 470 5.73 -9.28 13.93
C ILE A 470 6.63 -8.36 13.12
N THR A 471 6.14 -7.15 12.85
CA THR A 471 6.86 -6.15 12.07
C THR A 471 7.77 -5.29 12.94
N GLU A 472 7.32 -4.88 14.13
CA GLU A 472 8.12 -4.02 15.02
C GLU A 472 7.82 -4.28 16.50
N ILE A 473 8.86 -4.23 17.33
CA ILE A 473 8.78 -4.25 18.79
C ILE A 473 9.51 -3.02 19.32
N ARG A 474 8.80 -2.17 20.07
CA ARG A 474 9.37 -1.02 20.79
C ARG A 474 9.19 -1.16 22.28
N ALA A 475 10.10 -0.56 23.03
CA ALA A 475 9.95 -0.41 24.47
C ALA A 475 10.13 1.06 24.85
N SER A 476 9.39 1.52 25.85
CA SER A 476 9.50 2.91 26.30
C SER A 476 9.10 3.09 27.76
N LEU A 477 9.53 4.23 28.30
CA LEU A 477 9.11 4.75 29.60
C LEU A 477 8.19 5.96 29.36
N GLU A 478 6.89 5.75 29.44
CA GLU A 478 5.89 6.82 29.38
C GLU A 478 5.73 7.48 30.76
N LYS A 479 5.38 8.77 30.77
CA LYS A 479 5.16 9.55 31.99
C LYS A 479 3.70 9.59 32.39
#